data_AF-A0A1G1CIC8-F1
#
_entry.id   AF-A0A1G1CIC8-F1
#
_cell.length_a   1.000
_cell.length_b   1.000
_cell.length_c   1.000
_cell.angle_alpha   90.00
_cell.angle_beta   90.00
_cell.angle_gamma   90.00
#
_symmetry.space_group_name_H-M   'P 1'
#
loop_
_entity.id
_entity.type
_entity.pdbx_description
1 polymer ?
#
loop_
_entity_poly.entity_id
_entity_poly.type
_entity_poly.pdbx_seq_one_letter_code
_entity_poly.pdbx_strand_id
1 'polypeptide(L)'
;MAKTKQAGKTRQGTNRSGKRLGVKVYGGEKVRTGMILIRQRGSTFHAGKGVGMGRDHTLFSLKEGLVRFYFRFGKQRVSVV
;
A
#
# COMPACT_ATOMS: atom_id res chain seq x y z
N MET A 1 32.73 33.58 -34.63
CA MET A 1 31.76 32.49 -34.36
C MET A 1 31.26 32.61 -32.92
N ALA A 2 30.08 33.17 -32.69
CA ALA A 2 29.50 33.25 -31.36
C ALA A 2 28.74 31.94 -31.08
N LYS A 3 29.29 31.07 -30.22
CA LYS A 3 28.51 29.97 -29.64
C LYS A 3 27.67 30.53 -28.51
N THR A 4 26.43 30.88 -28.78
CA THR A 4 25.43 31.00 -27.72
C THR A 4 25.18 29.58 -27.20
N LYS A 5 25.77 29.22 -26.06
CA LYS A 5 25.47 27.96 -25.36
C LYS A 5 24.05 28.08 -24.79
N GLN A 6 23.04 27.88 -25.64
CA GLN A 6 21.66 27.83 -25.19
C GLN A 6 21.45 26.48 -24.48
N ALA A 7 21.68 26.46 -23.17
CA ALA A 7 21.28 25.34 -22.33
C ALA A 7 19.74 25.33 -22.30
N GLY A 8 19.14 24.42 -23.09
CA GLY A 8 17.69 24.25 -23.11
C GLY A 8 17.18 23.89 -21.72
N LYS A 9 16.21 24.66 -21.21
CA LYS A 9 15.52 24.33 -19.95
C LYS A 9 14.79 23.00 -20.14
N THR A 10 15.20 21.97 -19.40
CA THR A 10 14.50 20.68 -19.43
C THR A 10 13.08 20.86 -18.90
N ARG A 11 12.08 20.43 -19.67
CA ARG A 11 10.68 20.40 -19.22
C ARG A 11 10.55 19.26 -18.21
N GLN A 12 10.71 19.57 -16.92
CA GLN A 12 10.32 18.63 -15.87
C GLN A 12 8.79 18.53 -15.81
N GLY A 13 8.28 17.31 -15.70
CA GLY A 13 6.84 17.06 -15.62
C GLY A 13 6.21 17.66 -14.36
N THR A 14 4.91 17.94 -14.42
CA THR A 14 4.13 18.43 -13.27
C THR A 14 4.04 17.37 -12.17
N ASN A 15 4.17 17.79 -10.91
CA ASN A 15 3.96 16.92 -9.77
C ASN A 15 2.53 16.36 -9.77
N ARG A 16 2.40 15.03 -9.69
CA ARG A 16 1.11 14.35 -9.59
C ARG A 16 0.66 14.29 -8.14
N SER A 17 -0.63 14.45 -7.90
CA SER A 17 -1.21 14.27 -6.56
C SER A 17 -0.91 12.88 -6.00
N GLY A 18 -0.57 12.80 -4.71
CA GLY A 18 -0.37 11.53 -4.01
C GLY A 18 -1.63 10.64 -4.05
N LYS A 19 -1.42 9.32 -3.97
CA LYS A 19 -2.50 8.31 -4.05
C LYS A 19 -3.02 7.82 -2.69
N ARG A 20 -2.57 8.45 -1.59
CA ARG A 20 -2.99 8.14 -0.20
C ARG A 20 -2.84 6.64 0.15
N LEU A 21 -1.79 6.02 -0.37
CA LEU A 21 -1.38 4.65 -0.03
C LEU A 21 -0.95 4.57 1.44
N GLY A 22 -0.81 3.35 1.95
CA GLY A 22 -0.37 3.07 3.31
C GLY A 22 -1.37 2.23 4.10
N VAL A 23 -0.95 1.92 5.33
CA VAL A 23 -1.75 1.23 6.34
C VAL A 23 -2.91 2.13 6.76
N LYS A 24 -4.09 1.52 6.93
CA LYS A 24 -5.34 2.19 7.35
C LYS A 24 -5.79 1.73 8.72
N VAL A 25 -5.48 0.48 9.07
CA VAL A 25 -5.76 -0.13 10.36
C VAL A 25 -4.48 -0.76 10.88
N TYR A 26 -4.13 -0.42 12.12
CA TYR A 26 -2.92 -0.89 12.78
C TYR A 26 -3.14 -2.18 13.57
N GLY A 27 -2.05 -2.79 14.04
CA GLY A 27 -2.12 -4.02 14.82
C GLY A 27 -2.85 -3.82 16.14
N GLY A 28 -3.74 -4.74 16.49
CA GLY A 28 -4.55 -4.67 17.71
C GLY A 28 -5.87 -3.92 17.57
N GLU A 29 -6.14 -3.32 16.41
CA GLU A 29 -7.42 -2.64 16.17
C GLU A 29 -8.52 -3.63 15.73
N LYS A 30 -9.76 -3.35 16.17
CA LYS A 30 -10.94 -4.11 15.78
C LYS A 30 -11.38 -3.71 14.38
N VAL A 31 -11.68 -4.71 13.56
CA VAL A 31 -12.20 -4.52 12.20
C VAL A 31 -13.47 -5.32 12.00
N ARG A 32 -14.32 -4.82 11.11
CA ARG A 32 -15.50 -5.49 10.59
C ARG A 32 -15.18 -6.10 9.23
N THR A 33 -16.04 -6.99 8.75
CA THR A 33 -15.90 -7.59 7.41
C THR A 33 -15.94 -6.51 6.32
N GLY A 34 -15.05 -6.59 5.34
CA GLY A 34 -14.96 -5.66 4.20
C GLY A 34 -14.17 -4.38 4.46
N MET A 35 -13.66 -4.16 5.67
CA MET A 35 -12.83 -3.00 5.97
C MET A 35 -11.48 -3.06 5.26
N ILE A 36 -11.01 -1.92 4.76
CA ILE A 36 -9.71 -1.80 4.12
C ILE A 36 -8.63 -1.71 5.21
N LEU A 37 -7.66 -2.63 5.16
CA LEU A 37 -6.54 -2.67 6.09
C LEU A 37 -5.33 -1.90 5.54
N ILE A 38 -4.98 -2.10 4.27
CA ILE A 38 -3.82 -1.47 3.63
C ILE A 38 -4.13 -1.18 2.17
N ARG A 39 -3.83 0.04 1.72
CA ARG A 39 -3.73 0.38 0.29
C ARG A 39 -2.27 0.40 -0.13
N GLN A 40 -1.87 -0.46 -1.03
CA GLN A 40 -0.46 -0.59 -1.46
C GLN A 40 -0.34 -0.67 -2.97
N ARG A 41 0.89 -0.56 -3.48
CA ARG A 41 1.23 -0.83 -4.88
C ARG A 41 2.21 -1.99 -4.88
N GLY A 42 1.81 -3.08 -5.54
CA GLY A 42 2.46 -4.37 -5.34
C GLY A 42 2.12 -4.95 -3.96
N SER A 43 2.71 -6.11 -3.66
CA SER A 43 2.45 -6.86 -2.42
C SER A 43 3.61 -6.72 -1.44
N THR A 44 3.74 -5.56 -0.78
CA THR A 44 4.67 -5.40 0.36
C THR A 44 4.18 -6.21 1.55
N PHE A 45 2.87 -6.10 1.81
CA PHE A 45 2.15 -6.94 2.76
C PHE A 45 1.34 -7.99 2.02
N HIS A 46 1.35 -9.22 2.53
CA HIS A 46 0.60 -10.32 1.97
C HIS A 46 -0.62 -10.68 2.84
N ALA A 47 -1.67 -11.17 2.19
CA ALA A 47 -2.85 -11.68 2.87
C ALA A 47 -2.49 -12.89 3.75
N GLY A 48 -2.85 -12.83 5.02
CA GLY A 48 -2.85 -13.93 5.98
C GLY A 48 -4.26 -14.48 6.20
N LYS A 49 -4.49 -15.12 7.35
CA LYS A 49 -5.80 -15.68 7.70
C LYS A 49 -6.84 -14.55 7.86
N GLY A 50 -8.03 -14.70 7.27
CA GLY A 50 -9.13 -13.74 7.41
C GLY A 50 -8.94 -12.42 6.67
N VAL A 51 -7.97 -12.35 5.75
CA VAL A 51 -7.68 -11.15 4.93
C VAL A 51 -7.69 -11.55 3.45
N GLY A 52 -8.34 -10.74 2.62
CA GLY A 52 -8.35 -10.86 1.16
C GLY A 52 -7.43 -9.82 0.52
N MET A 53 -7.02 -10.08 -0.73
CA MET A 53 -6.26 -9.13 -1.55
C MET A 53 -7.07 -8.80 -2.81
N GLY A 54 -7.27 -7.50 -3.06
CA GLY A 54 -7.93 -7.00 -4.27
C GLY A 54 -7.01 -7.00 -5.49
N ARG A 55 -7.59 -6.71 -6.66
CA ARG A 55 -6.85 -6.62 -7.95
C ARG A 55 -5.73 -5.57 -7.93
N ASP A 56 -5.90 -4.51 -7.14
CA ASP A 56 -4.92 -3.43 -6.98
C ASP A 56 -3.90 -3.70 -5.86
N HIS A 57 -3.92 -4.91 -5.28
CA HIS A 57 -3.15 -5.36 -4.11
C HIS A 57 -3.60 -4.76 -2.76
N THR A 58 -4.74 -4.05 -2.72
CA THR A 58 -5.33 -3.59 -1.45
C THR A 58 -5.71 -4.78 -0.58
N LEU A 59 -5.36 -4.75 0.71
CA LEU A 59 -5.75 -5.75 1.68
C LEU A 59 -7.02 -5.33 2.42
N PHE A 60 -7.96 -6.26 2.56
CA PHE A 60 -9.24 -6.04 3.25
C PHE A 60 -9.60 -7.24 4.13
N SER A 61 -10.41 -7.00 5.17
CA SER A 61 -10.86 -8.04 6.10
C SER A 61 -11.97 -8.89 5.49
N LEU A 62 -11.87 -10.20 5.64
CA LEU A 62 -12.92 -11.17 5.26
C LEU A 62 -13.83 -11.55 6.43
N LYS A 63 -13.42 -11.20 7.65
CA LYS A 63 -14.18 -11.43 8.87
C LYS A 63 -13.95 -10.29 9.87
N GLU A 64 -14.81 -10.22 10.88
CA GLU A 64 -14.59 -9.35 12.04
C GLU A 64 -13.53 -9.93 12.97
N GLY A 65 -12.80 -9.08 13.68
CA GLY A 65 -11.75 -9.50 14.62
C GLY A 65 -10.68 -8.44 14.83
N LEU A 66 -9.51 -8.88 15.30
CA LEU A 66 -8.35 -8.01 15.56
C LEU A 66 -7.29 -8.15 14.47
N VAL A 67 -6.74 -7.03 14.01
CA VAL A 67 -5.65 -7.04 13.03
C VAL A 67 -4.34 -7.44 13.68
N ARG A 68 -3.61 -8.38 13.06
CA ARG A 68 -2.28 -8.81 13.48
C ARG A 68 -1.33 -8.82 12.31
N PHE A 69 -0.17 -8.20 12.51
CA PHE A 69 0.96 -8.23 11.60
C PHE A 69 1.96 -9.29 12.06
N TYR A 70 2.53 -10.05 11.13
CA TYR A 70 3.55 -11.05 11.43
C TYR A 70 4.45 -11.31 10.23
N PHE A 71 5.68 -11.77 10.47
CA PHE A 71 6.59 -12.22 9.43
C PHE A 71 6.50 -13.74 9.28
N ARG A 72 6.45 -14.22 8.04
CA ARG A 72 6.51 -15.66 7.73
C ARG A 72 7.15 -15.87 6.36
N PHE A 73 8.11 -16.80 6.28
CA PHE A 73 8.85 -17.11 5.04
C PHE A 73 9.43 -15.85 4.35
N GLY A 74 10.05 -14.97 5.13
CA GLY A 74 10.66 -13.73 4.63
C GLY A 74 9.65 -12.67 4.14
N LYS A 75 8.34 -12.90 4.30
CA LYS A 75 7.28 -11.99 3.86
C LYS A 75 6.47 -11.47 5.05
N GLN A 76 6.14 -10.19 5.01
CA GLN A 76 5.25 -9.58 6.00
C GLN A 76 3.80 -9.90 5.63
N ARG A 77 3.03 -10.42 6.57
CA ARG A 77 1.63 -10.83 6.38
C ARG A 77 0.71 -10.13 7.37
N VAL A 78 -0.54 -9.97 6.97
CA VAL A 78 -1.60 -9.41 7.80
C VAL A 78 -2.72 -10.42 7.94
N SER A 79 -3.11 -10.72 9.17
CA SER A 79 -4.25 -11.57 9.48
C SER A 79 -5.26 -10.83 10.34
N VAL A 80 -6.52 -11.22 10.22
CA VAL A 80 -7.56 -10.88 11.21
C VAL A 80 -7.81 -12.13 12.02
N VAL A 81 -7.61 -12.03 13.34
CA VAL A 81 -7.84 -13.11 14.31
C VAL A 81 -9.15 -12.86 15.02
#